data_AF-A0A109UXJ6-F1
#
_entry.id   AF-A0A109UXJ6-F1
#
_cell.length_a   1.000
_cell.length_b   1.000
_cell.length_c   1.000
_cell.angle_alpha   90.00
_cell.angle_beta   90.00
_cell.angle_gamma   90.00
#
_symmetry.space_group_name_H-M   'P 1'
#
loop_
_entity.id
_entity.type
_entity.pdbx_description
1 polymer ?
#
loop_
_entity_poly.entity_id
_entity_poly.type
_entity_poly.pdbx_seq_one_letter_code
_entity_poly.pdbx_strand_id
1 'polypeptide(L)'
;MFKPTISLCSALSKRTKRVKVQILRDFPRLRLFKGEVKDVKPSLMINYLHYENGARYIHKDSDIDNELLAESSKRIKDFTAAEKELEKQMKLKSQADLTMLKQVLTPKEEGKKAEVEKPSVKSSAIDSSVGTDTVKIPGL
;
A
#
# COMPACT_ATOMS: atom_id res chain seq x y z
N MET A 1 16.64 29.24 20.01
CA MET A 1 16.63 27.88 20.61
C MET A 1 15.29 27.22 20.35
N PHE A 2 15.29 26.04 19.74
CA PHE A 2 14.10 25.23 19.53
C PHE A 2 13.67 24.64 20.87
N LYS A 3 12.58 25.15 21.46
CA LYS A 3 12.01 24.55 22.67
C LYS A 3 11.33 23.24 22.24
N PRO A 4 11.66 22.09 22.85
CA PRO A 4 10.95 20.85 22.56
C PRO A 4 9.56 20.98 23.17
N THR A 5 8.61 21.51 22.39
CA THR A 5 7.21 21.39 22.74
C THR A 5 6.87 19.92 22.56
N ILE A 6 6.73 19.19 23.66
CA ILE A 6 6.17 17.84 23.66
C ILE A 6 4.71 18.01 23.22
N SER A 7 4.47 18.06 21.91
CA SER A 7 3.11 18.11 21.41
C SER A 7 2.51 16.74 21.72
N LEU A 8 1.49 16.71 22.58
CA LEU A 8 0.68 15.53 22.81
C LEU A 8 0.01 15.14 21.49
N CYS A 9 0.68 14.30 20.71
CA CYS A 9 0.20 13.80 19.44
C CYS A 9 -0.90 12.79 19.71
N SER A 10 -2.14 13.25 19.83
CA SER A 10 -3.31 12.37 19.88
C SER A 10 -3.35 11.47 18.64
N ALA A 11 -3.97 10.29 18.76
CA ALA A 11 -4.14 9.38 17.63
C ALA A 11 -4.85 10.07 16.45
N LEU A 12 -5.83 10.93 16.76
CA LEU A 12 -6.53 11.75 15.78
C LEU A 12 -5.56 12.71 15.08
N SER A 13 -4.73 13.44 15.82
CA SER A 13 -3.75 14.38 15.25
C SER A 13 -2.76 13.69 14.31
N LYS A 14 -2.28 12.48 14.65
CA LYS A 14 -1.40 11.68 13.78
C LYS A 14 -2.07 11.27 12.46
N ARG A 15 -3.40 11.09 12.48
CA ARG A 15 -4.18 10.69 11.30
C ARG A 15 -4.43 11.89 10.37
N THR A 16 -4.86 13.02 10.94
CA THR A 16 -5.40 14.17 10.19
C THR A 16 -4.39 15.27 9.90
N LYS A 17 -3.39 15.51 10.76
CA LYS A 17 -2.46 16.63 10.58
C LYS A 17 -1.50 16.38 9.42
N ARG A 18 -1.61 17.21 8.38
CA ARG A 18 -0.77 17.17 7.18
C ARG A 18 -0.20 18.54 6.86
N VAL A 19 0.85 18.54 6.05
CA VAL A 19 1.48 19.74 5.50
C VAL A 19 1.67 19.54 4.01
N LYS A 20 1.28 20.53 3.22
CA LYS A 20 1.44 20.55 1.77
C LYS A 20 2.88 20.88 1.43
N VAL A 21 3.53 20.02 0.64
CA VAL A 21 4.93 20.18 0.25
C VAL A 21 5.12 19.83 -1.22
N GLN A 22 6.12 20.45 -1.85
CA GLN A 22 6.60 20.06 -3.17
C GLN A 22 7.90 19.26 -3.01
N ILE A 23 7.95 18.10 -3.63
CA ILE A 23 9.12 17.24 -3.61
C ILE A 23 10.10 17.71 -4.69
N LEU A 24 11.38 17.89 -4.34
CA LEU A 24 12.42 18.38 -5.24
C LEU A 24 13.43 17.28 -5.61
N ARG A 25 13.39 16.15 -4.92
CA ARG A 25 14.24 14.97 -5.13
C ARG A 25 13.40 13.69 -5.10
N ASP A 26 13.80 12.68 -5.84
CA ASP A 26 13.14 11.38 -5.77
C ASP A 26 13.41 10.69 -4.42
N PHE A 27 12.35 10.17 -3.79
CA PHE A 27 12.43 9.35 -2.57
C PHE A 27 11.82 7.96 -2.83
N PRO A 28 12.61 7.00 -3.35
CA PRO A 28 12.11 5.68 -3.77
C PRO A 28 11.40 4.92 -2.65
N ARG A 29 11.94 4.97 -1.42
CA ARG A 29 11.36 4.28 -0.25
C ARG A 29 9.95 4.76 0.10
N LEU A 30 9.66 6.03 -0.17
CA LEU A 30 8.38 6.67 0.16
C LEU A 30 7.44 6.74 -1.05
N ARG A 31 7.90 6.28 -2.22
CA ARG A 31 7.18 6.42 -3.51
C ARG A 31 6.78 7.88 -3.77
N LEU A 32 7.72 8.80 -3.54
CA LEU A 32 7.55 10.22 -3.84
C LEU A 32 8.52 10.59 -4.96
N PHE A 33 7.98 11.21 -6.00
CA PHE A 33 8.75 11.59 -7.18
C PHE A 33 9.05 13.08 -7.18
N LYS A 34 10.18 13.45 -7.78
CA LYS A 34 10.57 14.83 -7.99
C LYS A 34 9.44 15.57 -8.74
N GLY A 35 9.09 16.74 -8.21
CA GLY A 35 8.06 17.66 -8.68
C GLY A 35 6.66 17.43 -8.09
N GLU A 36 6.43 16.28 -7.44
CA GLU A 36 5.12 15.95 -6.88
C GLU A 36 4.73 16.90 -5.74
N VAL A 37 3.49 17.38 -5.76
CA VAL A 37 2.89 18.13 -4.65
C VAL A 37 2.04 17.18 -3.82
N LYS A 38 2.34 17.05 -2.52
CA LYS A 38 1.68 16.07 -1.65
C LYS A 38 1.49 16.57 -0.22
N ASP A 39 0.45 16.05 0.42
CA ASP A 39 0.16 16.26 1.84
C ASP A 39 0.85 15.20 2.70
N VAL A 40 1.94 15.58 3.34
CA VAL A 40 2.78 14.69 4.14
C VAL A 40 2.61 14.94 5.64
N LYS A 41 3.07 13.99 6.47
CA LYS A 41 3.13 14.21 7.92
C LYS A 41 4.22 15.24 8.25
N PRO A 42 4.00 16.15 9.21
CA PRO A 42 5.02 17.13 9.62
C PRO A 42 6.34 16.47 10.03
N SER A 43 6.28 15.37 10.78
CA SER A 43 7.48 14.63 11.21
C SER A 43 8.26 14.02 10.04
N LEU A 44 7.56 13.55 9.00
CA LEU A 44 8.21 13.03 7.79
C LEU A 44 8.91 14.15 7.03
N MET A 45 8.26 15.32 6.93
CA MET A 45 8.81 16.48 6.27
C MET A 45 10.08 16.98 6.94
N ILE A 46 10.04 17.24 8.25
CA ILE A 46 11.16 17.80 9.01
C ILE A 46 12.38 16.86 9.00
N ASN A 47 12.14 15.57 9.22
CA ASN A 47 13.24 14.63 9.48
C ASN A 47 13.83 14.00 8.22
N TYR A 48 13.06 13.92 7.13
CA TYR A 48 13.47 13.17 5.93
C TYR A 48 13.41 14.01 4.66
N LEU A 49 12.28 14.66 4.39
CA LEU A 49 12.06 15.26 3.07
C LEU A 49 12.77 16.60 2.91
N HIS A 50 12.79 17.44 3.94
CA HIS A 50 13.36 18.79 3.88
C HIS A 50 14.89 18.80 3.92
N TYR A 51 15.53 17.69 4.29
CA TYR A 51 16.98 17.60 4.34
C TYR A 51 17.59 17.78 2.94
N GLU A 52 18.72 18.49 2.84
CA GLU A 52 19.41 18.78 1.56
C GLU A 52 18.50 19.42 0.49
N ASN A 53 17.51 20.23 0.89
CA ASN A 53 16.52 20.80 -0.03
C ASN A 53 15.74 19.74 -0.83
N GLY A 54 15.54 18.54 -0.27
CA GLY A 54 14.82 17.46 -0.93
C GLY A 54 13.33 17.75 -1.12
N ALA A 55 12.76 18.67 -0.37
CA ALA A 55 11.39 19.14 -0.49
C ALA A 55 11.23 20.57 0.04
N ARG A 56 10.20 21.26 -0.42
CA ARG A 56 9.87 22.64 -0.06
C ARG A 56 8.44 22.71 0.50
N TYR A 57 8.24 23.52 1.55
CA TYR A 57 6.91 23.82 2.07
C TYR A 57 6.12 24.69 1.09
N ILE A 58 4.83 24.39 0.93
CA ILE A 58 3.90 25.22 0.16
C ILE A 58 2.94 25.87 1.16
N HIS A 59 2.99 27.19 1.27
CA HIS A 59 2.04 27.95 2.08
C HIS A 59 0.97 28.60 1.21
N LYS A 60 1.35 29.05 0.01
CA LYS A 60 0.47 29.63 -1.00
C LYS A 60 0.63 28.85 -2.30
N ASP A 61 -0.40 28.83 -3.13
CA ASP A 61 -0.31 28.14 -4.43
C ASP A 61 0.69 28.81 -5.40
N SER A 62 1.06 30.08 -5.15
CA SER A 62 2.16 30.77 -5.85
C SER A 62 3.54 30.17 -5.58
N ASP A 63 3.70 29.41 -4.50
CA ASP A 63 4.99 28.80 -4.13
C ASP A 63 5.29 27.55 -4.95
N ILE A 64 4.31 27.04 -5.71
CA ILE A 64 4.40 25.80 -6.47
C ILE A 64 5.16 26.04 -7.77
N ASP A 65 6.18 25.23 -8.00
CA ASP A 65 6.86 25.12 -9.28
C ASP A 65 6.00 24.28 -10.24
N ASN A 66 5.32 24.96 -11.16
CA ASN A 66 4.40 24.33 -12.11
C ASN A 66 5.12 23.49 -13.18
N GLU A 67 6.37 23.82 -13.51
CA GLU A 67 7.14 23.08 -14.51
C GLU A 67 7.49 21.69 -13.96
N LEU A 68 8.01 21.66 -12.74
CA LEU A 68 8.31 20.41 -12.04
C LEU A 68 7.05 19.56 -11.79
N LEU A 69 5.93 20.19 -11.45
CA LEU A 69 4.65 19.49 -11.25
C LEU A 69 4.14 18.83 -12.54
N ALA A 70 4.28 19.52 -13.68
CA ALA A 70 3.90 18.97 -14.96
C ALA A 70 4.77 17.76 -15.33
N GLU A 71 6.07 17.83 -15.10
CA GLU A 71 6.98 16.70 -15.30
C GLU A 71 6.65 15.51 -14.40
N SER A 72 6.40 15.75 -13.11
CA SER A 72 6.11 14.69 -12.15
C SER A 72 4.83 13.94 -12.51
N SER A 73 3.83 14.66 -13.02
CA SER A 73 2.56 14.06 -13.43
C SER A 73 2.70 13.02 -14.55
N LYS A 74 3.68 13.20 -15.45
CA LYS A 74 4.00 12.24 -16.51
C LYS A 74 4.68 11.00 -15.92
N ARG A 75 5.73 11.21 -15.12
CA ARG A 75 6.49 10.11 -14.49
C ARG A 75 5.62 9.22 -13.59
N ILE A 76 4.70 9.81 -12.83
CA ILE A 76 3.76 9.06 -11.98
C ILE A 76 2.84 8.18 -12.83
N LYS A 77 2.37 8.67 -13.99
CA LYS A 77 1.53 7.87 -14.89
C LYS A 77 2.29 6.68 -15.45
N ASP A 78 3.53 6.88 -15.87
CA ASP A 78 4.38 5.81 -16.42
C ASP A 78 4.68 4.75 -15.36
N PHE A 79 5.03 5.17 -14.14
CA PHE A 79 5.30 4.27 -13.03
C PHE A 79 4.07 3.45 -12.62
N THR A 80 2.91 4.10 -12.51
CA THR A 80 1.66 3.40 -12.15
C THR A 80 1.16 2.47 -13.24
N ALA A 81 1.43 2.77 -14.52
CA ALA A 81 1.16 1.85 -15.62
C ALA A 81 2.05 0.61 -15.53
N ALA A 82 3.37 0.79 -15.34
CA ALA A 82 4.31 -0.30 -15.20
C ALA A 82 3.99 -1.22 -14.00
N GLU A 83 3.61 -0.65 -12.84
CA GLU A 83 3.19 -1.45 -11.68
C GLU A 83 1.96 -2.33 -11.99
N LYS A 84 0.97 -1.79 -12.72
CA LYS A 84 -0.23 -2.56 -13.11
C LYS A 84 0.10 -3.68 -14.09
N GLU A 85 1.03 -3.46 -15.02
CA GLU A 85 1.48 -4.50 -15.94
C GLU A 85 2.23 -5.61 -15.23
N LEU A 86 3.12 -5.25 -14.29
CA LEU A 86 3.82 -6.22 -13.45
C LEU A 86 2.83 -7.06 -12.64
N GLU A 87 1.82 -6.42 -12.02
CA GLU A 87 0.80 -7.11 -11.23
C GLU A 87 -0.01 -8.10 -12.10
N LYS A 88 -0.36 -7.71 -13.33
CA LYS A 88 -1.02 -8.62 -14.30
C LYS A 88 -0.13 -9.81 -14.65
N GLN A 89 1.15 -9.59 -14.92
CA GLN A 89 2.09 -10.67 -15.24
C GLN A 89 2.28 -11.63 -14.07
N MET A 90 2.37 -11.12 -12.83
CA MET A 90 2.47 -11.96 -11.64
C MET A 90 1.20 -12.81 -11.43
N LYS A 91 0.01 -12.23 -11.66
CA LYS A 91 -1.26 -12.98 -11.60
C LYS A 91 -1.31 -14.10 -12.65
N LEU A 92 -0.92 -13.81 -13.89
CA LEU A 92 -0.89 -14.80 -14.97
C LEU A 92 0.11 -15.94 -14.70
N LYS A 93 1.31 -15.64 -14.20
CA LYS A 93 2.30 -16.65 -13.82
C LYS A 93 1.80 -17.54 -12.67
N SER A 94 1.21 -16.93 -11.63
CA SER A 94 0.67 -17.69 -10.50
C SER A 94 -0.48 -18.64 -10.90
N GLN A 95 -1.29 -18.26 -11.89
CA GLN A 95 -2.32 -19.13 -12.46
C GLN A 95 -1.72 -20.26 -13.30
N ALA A 96 -0.68 -19.98 -14.09
CA ALA A 96 0.02 -20.98 -14.88
C ALA A 96 0.69 -22.04 -14.00
N ASP A 97 1.34 -21.63 -12.91
CA ASP A 97 1.99 -22.54 -11.96
C ASP A 97 0.97 -23.44 -11.23
N LEU A 98 -0.20 -22.90 -10.87
CA LEU A 98 -1.31 -23.67 -10.30
C LEU A 98 -1.90 -24.69 -11.30
N THR A 99 -1.94 -24.37 -12.60
CA THR A 99 -2.40 -25.32 -13.63
C THR A 99 -1.38 -26.43 -13.91
N MET A 100 -0.08 -26.12 -13.87
CA MET A 100 1.00 -27.11 -14.02
C MET A 100 0.99 -28.11 -12.85
N LEU A 101 0.83 -27.65 -11.61
CA LEU A 101 0.71 -28.52 -10.44
C LEU A 101 -0.51 -29.44 -10.48
N LYS A 102 -1.65 -28.97 -11.03
CA LYS A 102 -2.84 -29.81 -11.23
C LYS A 102 -2.65 -30.90 -12.28
N GLN A 103 -1.86 -30.64 -13.33
CA GLN A 103 -1.58 -31.65 -14.37
C GLN A 103 -0.58 -32.72 -13.93
N VAL A 104 0.33 -32.41 -12.99
CA VAL A 104 1.28 -33.39 -12.43
C VAL A 104 0.64 -34.35 -11.43
N LEU A 105 -0.49 -33.97 -10.81
CA LEU A 105 -1.22 -34.81 -9.83
C LEU A 105 -2.32 -35.70 -10.45
N THR A 106 -2.48 -35.74 -11.77
CA THR A 106 -3.39 -36.67 -12.44
C THR A 106 -2.62 -37.74 -13.22
N PRO A 107 -2.26 -38.88 -12.61
CA PRO A 107 -2.05 -40.09 -13.38
C PRO A 107 -3.41 -40.59 -13.88
N LYS A 108 -3.51 -40.75 -15.22
CA LYS A 108 -4.44 -41.72 -15.82
C LYS A 108 -4.10 -43.09 -15.24
N GLU A 109 -5.03 -43.72 -14.53
CA GLU A 109 -5.22 -45.17 -14.60
C GLU A 109 -6.56 -45.60 -14.00
N GLU A 110 -7.07 -46.67 -14.60
CA GLU A 110 -8.38 -47.26 -14.43
C GLU A 110 -8.45 -48.07 -13.12
N GLY A 111 -9.62 -48.06 -12.48
CA GLY A 111 -10.13 -49.21 -11.75
C GLY A 111 -9.72 -49.42 -10.28
N LYS A 112 -10.79 -49.65 -9.49
CA LYS A 112 -10.92 -50.43 -8.24
C LYS A 112 -11.05 -49.66 -6.92
N LYS A 113 -12.13 -50.06 -6.24
CA LYS A 113 -12.65 -49.65 -4.93
C LYS A 113 -11.64 -49.91 -3.81
N ALA A 114 -11.53 -48.97 -2.87
CA ALA A 114 -11.27 -49.25 -1.45
C ALA A 114 -11.75 -48.06 -0.61
N GLU A 115 -12.71 -48.32 0.29
CA GLU A 115 -13.02 -47.45 1.43
C GLU A 115 -11.84 -47.49 2.41
N VAL A 116 -11.29 -46.33 2.79
CA VAL A 116 -10.54 -46.15 4.04
C VAL A 116 -10.79 -44.74 4.59
N GLU A 117 -11.04 -44.69 5.89
CA GLU A 117 -11.49 -43.56 6.70
C GLU A 117 -10.40 -42.47 6.93
N LYS A 118 -10.86 -41.31 7.42
CA LYS A 118 -10.27 -39.94 7.43
C LYS A 118 -8.96 -39.77 8.24
N PRO A 119 -8.23 -38.64 8.05
CA PRO A 119 -8.52 -37.51 8.95
C PRO A 119 -8.68 -36.17 8.20
N SER A 120 -9.76 -35.47 8.53
CA SER A 120 -10.06 -34.11 8.07
C SER A 120 -9.05 -33.12 8.64
N VAL A 121 -8.23 -32.53 7.78
CA VAL A 121 -7.43 -31.35 8.09
C VAL A 121 -8.41 -30.21 8.44
N LYS A 122 -8.44 -29.82 9.72
CA LYS A 122 -9.24 -28.68 10.19
C LYS A 122 -8.68 -27.41 9.56
N SER A 123 -9.31 -26.93 8.51
CA SER A 123 -9.11 -25.61 7.95
C SER A 123 -9.67 -24.54 8.89
N SER A 124 -8.92 -23.44 9.02
CA SER A 124 -9.27 -22.14 9.63
C SER A 124 -9.56 -22.10 11.14
N ALA A 125 -8.72 -21.35 11.86
CA ALA A 125 -8.91 -20.89 13.24
C ALA A 125 -9.93 -19.73 13.36
N ILE A 126 -10.89 -19.67 12.46
CA ILE A 126 -11.91 -18.62 12.42
C ILE A 126 -13.25 -19.33 12.38
N ASP A 127 -13.98 -19.27 13.49
CA ASP A 127 -15.33 -19.80 13.56
C ASP A 127 -16.22 -18.98 12.62
N SER A 128 -16.84 -19.66 11.65
CA SER A 128 -17.79 -19.05 10.69
C SER A 128 -19.10 -18.59 11.34
N SER A 129 -19.20 -18.64 12.67
CA SER A 129 -20.37 -18.27 13.45
C SER A 129 -20.40 -16.80 13.90
N VAL A 130 -19.31 -16.04 13.71
CA VAL A 130 -19.25 -14.62 14.10
C VAL A 130 -19.74 -13.73 12.94
N GLY A 131 -21.06 -13.69 12.76
CA GLY A 131 -21.74 -12.74 11.88
C GLY A 131 -21.96 -11.38 12.55
N THR A 132 -22.14 -10.33 11.74
CA THR A 132 -22.44 -8.95 12.19
C THR A 132 -23.68 -8.84 13.08
N ASP A 133 -24.55 -9.84 13.03
CA ASP A 133 -25.81 -9.90 13.77
C ASP A 133 -25.59 -10.08 15.29
N THR A 134 -24.40 -10.52 15.70
CA THR A 134 -24.04 -10.76 17.11
C THR A 134 -23.36 -9.57 17.79
N VAL A 135 -23.05 -8.50 17.05
CA VAL A 135 -22.35 -7.32 17.60
C VAL A 135 -23.36 -6.21 17.91
N LYS A 136 -23.71 -6.04 19.18
CA LYS A 136 -24.46 -4.86 19.64
C LYS A 136 -23.55 -3.63 19.61
N ILE A 137 -23.79 -2.73 18.65
CA ILE A 137 -23.13 -1.42 18.57
C ILE A 137 -23.99 -0.42 19.37
N PRO A 138 -23.56 0.06 20.55
CA PRO A 138 -24.31 1.09 21.26
C PRO A 138 -24.19 2.44 20.54
N GLY A 139 -25.33 3.03 20.16
CA GLY A 139 -25.42 4.39 19.59
C GLY A 139 -25.63 4.48 18.08
N LEU A 140 -25.96 3.37 17.42
CA LEU A 140 -26.55 3.31 16.08
C LEU A 140 -28.02 2.89 16.18
#